data_AF-A0A1I6I6S1-F1
#
_entry.id   AF-A0A1I6I6S1-F1
#
_cell.length_a   1.000
_cell.length_b   1.000
_cell.length_c   1.000
_cell.angle_alpha   90.00
_cell.angle_beta   90.00
_cell.angle_gamma   90.00
#
_symmetry.space_group_name_H-M   'P 1'
#
loop_
_entity.id
_entity.type
_entity.pdbx_description
1 polymer ?
#
loop_
_entity_poly.entity_id
_entity_poly.type
_entity_poly.pdbx_seq_one_letter_code
_entity_poly.pdbx_strand_id
1 'polypeptide(L)'
;MPVKIRLQRHGKKGKPFYWVVAADARAKRDGKFLEKLGIYNPNTNPATIELNVDSSVKWLQNGAQPTDTAKAILSYRGVLLKHHLLGGVRKGALTEEQAEEKFNTWLAEKEQAIADKVGGLDKVKADARAAALKAEKEVNDKRAADAAAAALPEVAEGENAEAEVEAVEAAGEPEQAVETPEAPAAEEDKA
;
A
#
# COMPACT_ATOMS: atom_id res chain seq x y z
N MET A 1 15.11 0.69 39.39
CA MET A 1 13.79 0.68 38.73
C MET A 1 13.86 -0.15 37.46
N PRO A 2 12.76 -0.80 37.03
CA PRO A 2 12.80 -1.73 35.91
C PRO A 2 12.84 -1.01 34.55
N VAL A 3 13.70 -1.50 33.66
CA VAL A 3 13.65 -1.19 32.22
C VAL A 3 12.48 -1.94 31.62
N LYS A 4 11.69 -1.27 30.77
CA LYS A 4 10.57 -1.88 30.04
C LYS A 4 10.81 -1.84 28.54
N ILE A 5 10.42 -2.93 27.86
CA ILE A 5 10.29 -2.94 26.41
C ILE A 5 8.87 -2.47 26.08
N ARG A 6 8.77 -1.31 25.45
CA ARG A 6 7.50 -0.62 25.20
C ARG A 6 7.42 -0.07 23.79
N LEU A 7 6.20 0.27 23.39
CA LEU A 7 5.92 0.90 22.10
C LEU A 7 5.91 2.42 22.25
N GLN A 8 6.72 3.08 21.44
CA GLN A 8 6.73 4.53 21.29
C GLN A 8 5.92 4.92 20.06
N ARG A 9 4.94 5.83 20.22
CA ARG A 9 4.06 6.21 19.11
C ARG A 9 4.74 7.27 18.27
N HIS A 10 4.95 6.93 17.01
CA HIS A 10 5.33 7.80 15.93
C HIS A 10 4.22 7.81 14.86
N GLY A 11 4.42 8.60 13.81
CA GLY A 11 3.45 8.74 12.74
C GLY A 11 2.40 9.81 12.98
N LYS A 12 1.41 9.87 12.09
CA LYS A 12 0.45 10.97 12.01
C LYS A 12 -0.89 10.61 12.68
N LYS A 13 -1.78 11.60 12.80
CA LYS A 13 -3.17 11.37 13.21
C LYS A 13 -3.81 10.35 12.26
N GLY A 14 -4.48 9.34 12.81
CA GLY A 14 -5.15 8.28 12.03
C GLY A 14 -4.24 7.21 11.42
N LYS A 15 -2.91 7.39 11.38
CA LYS A 15 -1.96 6.37 10.89
C LYS A 15 -0.82 6.18 11.90
N PRO A 16 -1.02 5.36 12.96
CA PRO A 16 -0.02 5.14 13.98
C PRO A 16 1.15 4.28 13.46
N PHE A 17 2.37 4.64 13.82
CA PHE A 17 3.58 3.86 13.58
C PHE A 17 4.31 3.70 14.90
N TYR A 18 4.81 2.51 15.24
CA TYR A 18 5.41 2.30 16.55
C TYR A 18 6.88 1.93 16.44
N TRP A 19 7.68 2.47 17.34
CA TRP A 19 9.04 1.95 17.58
C TRP A 19 8.98 1.03 18.80
N VAL A 20 9.61 -0.13 18.68
CA VAL A 20 9.85 -1.03 19.81
C VAL A 20 11.13 -0.56 20.48
N VAL A 21 11.03 -0.06 21.71
CA VAL A 21 12.17 0.56 22.41
C VAL A 21 12.35 -0.03 23.80
N ALA A 22 13.61 -0.17 24.22
CA ALA A 22 13.97 -0.38 25.62
C ALA A 22 14.11 0.98 26.31
N ALA A 23 13.33 1.22 27.36
CA ALA A 23 13.34 2.48 28.08
C ALA A 23 13.05 2.29 29.57
N ASP A 24 13.49 3.26 30.37
CA ASP A 24 13.11 3.32 31.79
C ASP A 24 11.59 3.47 31.95
N ALA A 25 11.00 2.75 32.92
CA ALA A 25 9.56 2.79 33.18
C ALA A 25 9.00 4.19 33.51
N ARG A 26 9.79 5.10 34.12
CA ARG A 26 9.37 6.47 34.46
C ARG A 26 9.42 7.43 33.28
N ALA A 27 10.17 7.10 32.23
CA ALA A 27 10.31 8.01 31.09
C ALA A 27 8.95 8.21 30.41
N LYS A 28 8.67 9.42 29.89
CA LYS A 28 7.45 9.69 29.11
C LYS A 28 7.33 8.73 27.92
N ARG A 29 6.11 8.42 27.45
CA ARG A 29 5.86 7.46 26.34
C ARG A 29 6.75 7.74 25.15
N ASP A 30 6.71 8.99 24.66
CA ASP A 30 7.47 9.43 23.49
C ASP A 30 8.74 10.20 23.89
N GLY A 31 9.45 9.69 24.89
CA GLY A 31 10.62 10.34 25.48
C GLY A 31 11.94 9.70 25.11
N LYS A 32 12.94 10.00 25.96
CA LYS A 32 14.26 9.38 25.89
C LYS A 32 14.12 7.87 26.10
N PHE A 33 14.71 7.11 25.19
CA PHE A 33 14.87 5.66 25.28
C PHE A 33 16.36 5.32 25.41
N LEU A 34 16.65 4.07 25.78
CA LEU A 34 18.01 3.54 25.88
C LEU A 34 18.46 3.00 24.52
N GLU A 35 17.63 2.14 23.91
CA GLU A 35 17.92 1.51 22.62
C GLU A 35 16.63 1.29 21.81
N LYS A 36 16.73 1.46 20.50
CA LYS A 36 15.67 1.12 19.55
C LYS A 36 15.86 -0.32 19.08
N LEU A 37 14.95 -1.20 19.47
CA LEU A 37 15.00 -2.63 19.14
C LEU A 37 14.40 -2.93 17.77
N GLY A 38 13.42 -2.13 17.33
CA GLY A 38 12.72 -2.39 16.08
C GLY A 38 11.58 -1.41 15.79
N ILE A 39 10.76 -1.79 14.82
CA ILE A 39 9.57 -1.07 14.38
C ILE A 39 8.37 -2.00 14.26
N TYR A 40 7.19 -1.42 14.45
CA TYR A 40 5.90 -2.08 14.26
C TYR A 40 4.94 -1.16 13.53
N ASN A 41 4.46 -1.62 12.37
CA ASN A 41 3.47 -0.90 11.56
C ASN A 41 2.17 -1.72 11.47
N PRO A 42 1.10 -1.33 12.19
CA PRO A 42 -0.20 -1.99 12.10
C PRO A 42 -1.03 -1.57 10.89
N ASN A 43 -0.61 -0.57 10.11
CA ASN A 43 -1.38 -0.08 8.96
C ASN A 43 -1.24 -0.98 7.72
N THR A 44 -0.28 -1.90 7.73
CA THR A 44 -0.06 -2.87 6.66
C THR A 44 -0.75 -4.19 7.01
N ASN A 45 -1.21 -4.92 5.99
CA ASN A 45 -1.76 -6.26 6.15
C ASN A 45 -1.00 -7.23 5.22
N PRO A 46 -0.22 -8.18 5.77
CA PRO A 46 0.08 -8.38 7.19
C PRO A 46 0.87 -7.22 7.84
N ALA A 47 0.78 -7.08 9.16
CA ALA A 47 1.48 -6.00 9.89
C ALA A 47 3.00 -6.14 9.76
N THR A 48 3.67 -5.05 9.39
CA THR A 48 5.13 -5.06 9.20
C THR A 48 5.83 -4.97 10.56
N ILE A 49 6.64 -5.98 10.86
CA ILE A 49 7.42 -6.07 12.10
C ILE A 49 8.88 -6.31 11.71
N GLU A 50 9.74 -5.34 12.02
CA GLU A 50 11.19 -5.47 11.90
C GLU A 50 11.78 -5.34 13.30
N LEU A 51 12.57 -6.32 13.70
CA LEU A 51 13.08 -6.41 15.06
C LEU A 51 14.48 -7.00 15.05
N ASN A 52 15.39 -6.36 15.78
CA ASN A 52 16.69 -6.92 16.07
C ASN A 52 16.54 -7.98 17.18
N VAL A 53 16.59 -9.26 16.79
CA VAL A 53 16.35 -10.39 17.68
C VAL A 53 17.41 -10.45 18.79
N ASP A 54 18.69 -10.36 18.43
CA ASP A 54 19.79 -10.53 19.39
C ASP A 54 19.82 -9.43 20.46
N SER A 55 19.63 -8.18 20.04
CA SER A 55 19.57 -7.04 20.96
C SER A 55 18.36 -7.16 21.89
N SER A 56 17.21 -7.56 21.35
CA SER A 56 16.00 -7.77 22.14
C SER A 56 16.17 -8.89 23.18
N VAL A 57 16.83 -9.99 22.81
CA VAL A 57 17.15 -11.08 23.74
C VAL A 57 18.10 -10.61 24.84
N LYS A 58 19.15 -9.85 24.49
CA LYS A 58 20.08 -9.28 25.47
C LYS A 58 19.36 -8.43 26.51
N TRP A 59 18.42 -7.58 26.10
CA TRP A 59 17.62 -6.79 27.03
C TRP A 59 16.74 -7.64 27.95
N LEU A 60 16.14 -8.72 27.43
CA LEU A 60 15.36 -9.66 28.24
C LEU A 60 16.24 -10.39 29.26
N GLN A 61 17.45 -10.80 28.87
CA GLN A 61 18.42 -11.43 29.78
C GLN A 61 18.86 -10.47 30.90
N ASN A 62 18.97 -9.18 30.59
CA ASN A 62 19.25 -8.11 31.55
C ASN A 62 18.03 -7.75 32.45
N GLY A 63 16.91 -8.47 32.31
CA GLY A 63 15.73 -8.31 33.15
C GLY A 63 14.71 -7.28 32.65
N ALA A 64 14.81 -6.81 31.40
CA ALA A 64 13.82 -5.90 30.85
C ALA A 64 12.44 -6.57 30.78
N GLN A 65 11.40 -5.85 31.23
CA GLN A 65 10.03 -6.38 31.26
C GLN A 65 9.23 -5.87 30.05
N PRO A 66 8.77 -6.73 29.14
CA PRO A 66 7.96 -6.30 28.02
C PRO A 66 6.53 -5.94 28.44
N THR A 67 5.98 -4.89 27.82
CA THR A 67 4.54 -4.59 27.88
C THR A 67 3.73 -5.61 27.08
N ASP A 68 2.42 -5.72 27.29
CA ASP A 68 1.59 -6.79 26.72
C ASP A 68 1.66 -6.86 25.17
N THR A 69 1.40 -5.75 24.48
CA THR A 69 1.53 -5.69 23.01
C THR A 69 2.96 -5.93 22.54
N ALA A 70 3.97 -5.42 23.27
CA ALA A 70 5.36 -5.69 22.94
C ALA A 70 5.68 -7.18 23.09
N LYS A 71 5.17 -7.85 24.12
CA LYS A 71 5.32 -9.28 24.35
C LYS A 71 4.72 -10.08 23.19
N ALA A 72 3.56 -9.69 22.68
CA ALA A 72 2.95 -10.31 21.50
C ALA A 72 3.85 -10.18 20.26
N ILE A 73 4.40 -9.00 20.01
CA ILE A 73 5.34 -8.75 18.89
C ILE A 73 6.63 -9.58 19.05
N LEU A 74 7.22 -9.59 20.25
CA LEU A 74 8.42 -10.36 20.57
C LEU A 74 8.18 -11.87 20.43
N SER A 75 6.99 -12.36 20.79
CA SER A 75 6.58 -13.75 20.60
C SER A 75 6.44 -14.09 19.12
N TYR A 76 5.76 -13.22 18.36
CA TYR A 76 5.49 -13.43 16.94
C TYR A 76 6.78 -13.55 16.11
N ARG A 77 7.81 -12.79 16.47
CA ARG A 77 9.11 -12.82 15.79
C ARG A 77 10.16 -13.73 16.44
N GLY A 78 9.79 -14.47 17.48
CA GLY A 78 10.63 -15.54 18.05
C GLY A 78 11.63 -15.12 19.11
N VAL A 79 11.67 -13.85 19.52
CA VAL A 79 12.59 -13.38 20.57
C VAL A 79 12.37 -14.10 21.89
N LEU A 80 11.11 -14.30 22.29
CA LEU A 80 10.80 -15.02 23.53
C LEU A 80 11.21 -16.49 23.46
N LEU A 81 11.08 -17.11 22.29
CA LEU A 81 11.53 -18.49 22.06
C LEU A 81 13.05 -18.57 22.19
N LYS A 82 13.79 -17.70 21.51
CA LYS A 82 15.26 -17.65 21.61
C LYS A 82 15.71 -17.40 23.06
N HIS A 83 15.06 -16.47 23.77
CA HIS A 83 15.33 -16.23 25.18
C HIS A 83 15.08 -17.47 26.07
N HIS A 84 14.01 -18.21 25.82
CA HIS A 84 13.72 -19.45 26.54
C HIS A 84 14.76 -20.55 26.28
N LEU A 85 15.14 -20.76 25.02
CA LEU A 85 16.15 -21.75 24.62
C LEU A 85 17.51 -21.45 25.26
N LEU A 86 17.95 -20.19 25.24
CA LEU A 86 19.17 -19.77 25.94
C LEU A 86 19.09 -19.95 27.46
N GLY A 87 17.89 -19.87 28.04
CA GLY A 87 17.64 -20.24 29.43
C GLY A 87 17.88 -21.73 29.69
N GLY A 88 17.57 -22.60 28.73
CA GLY A 88 17.90 -24.03 28.76
C GLY A 88 19.40 -24.29 28.63
N VAL A 89 20.08 -23.57 27.72
CA VAL A 89 21.54 -23.64 27.57
C VAL A 89 22.25 -23.26 28.87
N ARG A 90 21.84 -22.15 29.52
CA ARG A 90 22.42 -21.71 30.80
C ARG A 90 22.24 -22.74 31.93
N LYS A 91 21.19 -23.55 31.86
CA LYS A 91 20.92 -24.64 32.81
C LYS A 91 21.59 -25.96 32.43
N GLY A 92 22.32 -26.01 31.31
CA GLY A 92 22.99 -27.21 30.80
C GLY A 92 22.05 -28.25 30.17
N ALA A 93 20.79 -27.90 29.89
CA ALA A 93 19.82 -28.83 29.31
C ALA A 93 19.95 -28.97 27.78
N LEU A 94 20.53 -27.96 27.11
CA LEU A 94 20.73 -27.89 25.66
C LEU A 94 22.15 -27.38 25.37
N THR A 95 22.71 -27.76 24.22
CA THR A 95 23.86 -27.06 23.64
C THR A 95 23.41 -25.81 22.88
N GLU A 96 24.33 -24.88 22.63
CA GLU A 96 24.04 -23.67 21.84
C GLU A 96 23.57 -24.02 20.42
N GLU A 97 24.22 -25.00 19.79
CA GLU A 97 23.87 -25.48 18.44
C GLU A 97 22.44 -26.04 18.37
N GLN A 98 22.04 -26.85 19.35
CA GLN A 98 20.68 -27.39 19.43
C GLN A 98 19.63 -26.30 19.63
N ALA A 99 19.97 -25.23 20.35
CA ALA A 99 19.08 -24.09 20.53
C ALA A 99 18.90 -23.32 19.22
N GLU A 100 19.98 -23.11 18.46
CA GLU A 100 19.93 -22.43 17.16
C GLU A 100 19.18 -23.25 16.12
N GLU A 101 19.41 -24.55 16.04
CA GLU A 101 18.69 -25.43 15.11
C GLU A 101 17.18 -25.41 15.35
N LYS A 102 16.74 -25.53 16.62
CA LYS A 102 15.33 -25.43 16.99
C LYS A 102 14.75 -24.05 16.65
N PHE A 103 15.51 -23.00 16.89
CA PHE A 103 15.09 -21.63 16.58
C PHE A 103 14.94 -21.42 15.07
N ASN A 104 15.89 -21.89 14.26
CA ASN A 104 15.87 -21.77 12.81
C ASN A 104 14.73 -22.60 12.19
N THR A 105 14.48 -23.80 12.71
CA THR A 105 13.34 -24.65 12.30
C THR A 105 12.02 -23.92 12.53
N TRP A 106 11.87 -23.33 13.72
CA TRP A 106 10.68 -22.54 14.04
C TRP A 106 10.55 -21.29 13.16
N LEU A 107 11.65 -20.60 12.85
CA LEU A 107 11.64 -19.46 11.94
C LEU A 107 11.17 -19.84 10.54
N ALA A 108 11.68 -20.94 9.99
CA ALA A 108 11.28 -21.44 8.68
C ALA A 108 9.78 -21.77 8.63
N GLU A 109 9.25 -22.46 9.65
CA GLU A 109 7.81 -22.73 9.77
C GLU A 109 6.98 -21.44 9.83
N LYS A 110 7.44 -20.44 10.60
CA LYS A 110 6.74 -19.16 10.71
C LYS A 110 6.80 -18.36 9.42
N GLU A 111 7.93 -18.35 8.73
CA GLU A 111 8.07 -17.65 7.45
C GLU A 111 7.18 -18.29 6.38
N GLN A 112 7.10 -19.62 6.34
CA GLN A 112 6.16 -20.32 5.46
C GLN A 112 4.71 -19.92 5.78
N ALA A 113 4.29 -19.97 7.05
CA ALA A 113 2.94 -19.59 7.44
C ALA A 113 2.61 -18.11 7.14
N ILE A 114 3.61 -17.23 7.16
CA ILE A 114 3.46 -15.83 6.75
C ILE A 114 3.33 -15.74 5.22
N ALA A 115 4.18 -16.45 4.47
CA ALA A 115 4.13 -16.50 3.01
C ALA A 115 2.77 -17.00 2.51
N ASP A 116 2.22 -18.04 3.13
CA ASP A 116 0.90 -18.59 2.80
C ASP A 116 -0.22 -17.55 3.02
N LYS A 117 -0.15 -16.79 4.12
CA LYS A 117 -1.10 -15.70 4.40
C LYS A 117 -0.99 -14.57 3.38
N VAL A 118 0.23 -14.18 3.02
CA VAL A 118 0.48 -13.15 2.01
C VAL A 118 -0.07 -13.61 0.66
N GLY A 119 0.24 -14.83 0.24
CA GLY A 119 -0.28 -15.42 -1.00
C GLY A 119 -1.81 -15.49 -1.05
N GLY A 120 -2.44 -15.87 0.07
CA GLY A 120 -3.91 -15.82 0.19
C GLY A 120 -4.47 -14.40 0.06
N LEU A 121 -3.83 -13.41 0.70
CA LEU A 121 -4.24 -12.02 0.62
C LEU A 121 -4.11 -11.44 -0.79
N ASP A 122 -3.04 -11.80 -1.49
CA ASP A 122 -2.79 -11.31 -2.84
C ASP A 122 -3.76 -11.91 -3.86
N LYS A 123 -4.16 -13.18 -3.68
CA LYS A 123 -5.25 -13.77 -4.44
C LYS A 123 -6.57 -13.02 -4.23
N VAL A 124 -6.95 -12.77 -2.97
CA VAL A 124 -8.17 -12.01 -2.64
C VAL A 124 -8.14 -10.60 -3.27
N LYS A 125 -7.00 -9.91 -3.21
CA LYS A 125 -6.84 -8.59 -3.86
C LYS A 125 -6.94 -8.68 -5.38
N ALA A 126 -6.37 -9.73 -5.99
CA ALA A 126 -6.44 -9.93 -7.43
C ALA A 126 -7.89 -10.19 -7.89
N ASP A 127 -8.61 -11.05 -7.18
CA ASP A 127 -10.02 -11.36 -7.46
C ASP A 127 -10.91 -10.12 -7.29
N ALA A 128 -10.69 -9.33 -6.22
CA ALA A 128 -11.41 -8.08 -6.00
C ALA A 128 -11.14 -7.04 -7.09
N ARG A 129 -9.88 -6.90 -7.54
CA ARG A 129 -9.52 -6.01 -8.66
C ARG A 129 -10.14 -6.47 -9.98
N ALA A 130 -10.14 -7.77 -10.25
CA ALA A 130 -10.75 -8.33 -11.45
C ALA A 130 -12.27 -8.13 -11.46
N ALA A 131 -12.94 -8.30 -10.31
CA ALA A 131 -14.36 -8.00 -10.16
C ALA A 131 -14.66 -6.51 -10.35
N ALA A 132 -13.85 -5.62 -9.77
CA ALA A 132 -14.00 -4.17 -9.93
C ALA A 132 -13.83 -3.75 -11.40
N LEU A 133 -12.83 -4.29 -12.11
CA LEU A 133 -12.62 -4.00 -13.53
C LEU A 133 -13.74 -4.53 -14.42
N LYS A 134 -14.33 -5.69 -14.10
CA LYS A 134 -15.50 -6.21 -14.83
C LYS A 134 -16.71 -5.30 -14.61
N ALA A 135 -16.98 -4.91 -13.36
CA ALA A 135 -18.07 -4.00 -13.04
C ALA A 135 -17.90 -2.63 -13.71
N GLU A 136 -16.67 -2.09 -13.75
CA GLU A 136 -16.38 -0.82 -14.44
C GLU A 136 -16.59 -0.92 -15.95
N LYS A 137 -16.17 -2.03 -16.59
CA LYS A 137 -16.41 -2.28 -18.02
C LYS A 137 -17.90 -2.36 -18.34
N GLU A 138 -18.67 -3.14 -17.57
CA GLU A 138 -20.12 -3.25 -17.78
C GLU A 138 -20.84 -1.90 -17.62
N VAL A 139 -20.40 -1.06 -16.68
CA VAL A 139 -20.95 0.29 -16.50
C VAL A 139 -20.56 1.21 -17.66
N ASN A 140 -19.33 1.11 -18.16
CA ASN A 140 -18.87 1.89 -19.30
C ASN A 140 -19.61 1.48 -20.59
N ASP A 141 -19.73 0.18 -20.85
CA ASP A 141 -20.43 -0.36 -22.01
C ASP A 141 -21.91 0.07 -22.02
N LYS A 142 -22.58 0.06 -20.85
CA LYS A 142 -23.95 0.59 -20.69
C LYS A 142 -24.02 2.08 -21.00
N ARG A 143 -23.13 2.91 -20.44
CA ARG A 143 -23.08 4.35 -20.74
C ARG A 143 -22.80 4.64 -22.22
N ALA A 144 -21.95 3.84 -22.86
CA ALA A 144 -21.65 3.96 -24.29
C ALA A 144 -22.87 3.60 -25.15
N ALA A 145 -23.62 2.55 -24.78
CA ALA A 145 -24.87 2.17 -25.44
C ALA A 145 -25.97 3.24 -25.26
N ASP A 146 -26.12 3.79 -24.05
CA ASP A 146 -27.08 4.87 -23.77
C ASP A 146 -26.71 6.16 -24.55
N ALA A 147 -25.41 6.49 -24.64
CA ALA A 147 -24.94 7.62 -25.43
C ALA A 147 -25.13 7.42 -26.93
N ALA A 148 -24.96 6.19 -27.44
CA ALA A 148 -25.22 5.85 -28.84
C ALA A 148 -26.73 5.87 -29.15
N ALA A 149 -27.58 5.43 -28.22
CA ALA A 149 -29.04 5.50 -28.36
C ALA A 149 -29.56 6.94 -28.32
N ALA A 150 -28.98 7.82 -27.49
CA ALA A 150 -29.31 9.24 -27.45
C ALA A 150 -28.82 10.04 -28.69
N ALA A 151 -27.89 9.48 -29.47
CA ALA A 151 -27.37 10.09 -30.69
C ALA A 151 -28.16 9.70 -31.97
N LEU A 152 -29.17 8.83 -31.86
CA LEU A 152 -30.10 8.50 -32.95
C LEU A 152 -31.36 9.40 -32.86
N PRO A 153 -31.63 10.27 -33.86
CA PRO A 153 -32.71 11.25 -33.79
C PRO A 153 -34.12 10.65 -33.98
N GLU A 154 -35.07 11.23 -33.26
CA GLU A 154 -36.52 11.05 -33.37
C GLU A 154 -37.05 11.62 -34.70
N VAL A 155 -37.67 10.74 -35.51
CA VAL A 155 -38.78 10.96 -36.48
C VAL A 155 -38.65 12.15 -37.46
N ALA A 156 -38.25 11.85 -38.69
CA ALA A 156 -38.67 12.61 -39.88
C ALA A 156 -39.75 11.79 -40.62
N GLU A 157 -41.01 11.94 -40.21
CA GLU A 157 -42.18 11.58 -41.01
C GLU A 157 -43.00 12.87 -41.17
N GLY A 158 -43.13 13.35 -42.42
CA GLY A 158 -43.97 14.50 -42.76
C GLY A 158 -43.47 15.37 -43.92
N GLU A 159 -43.84 14.97 -45.15
CA GLU A 159 -44.26 15.85 -46.25
C GLU A 159 -43.31 16.96 -46.76
N ASN A 160 -42.73 16.77 -47.96
CA ASN A 160 -43.34 17.22 -49.21
C ASN A 160 -42.43 16.88 -50.41
N ALA A 161 -42.96 16.06 -51.32
CA ALA A 161 -42.40 15.84 -52.65
C ALA A 161 -43.12 16.77 -53.65
N GLU A 162 -42.33 17.46 -54.46
CA GLU A 162 -42.69 18.01 -55.78
C GLU A 162 -43.73 19.14 -55.85
N ALA A 163 -43.26 20.39 -55.85
CA ALA A 163 -43.81 21.49 -56.66
C ALA A 163 -42.86 22.71 -56.67
N GLU A 164 -42.01 22.81 -57.71
CA GLU A 164 -41.69 24.00 -58.53
C GLU A 164 -40.33 23.81 -59.21
N VAL A 165 -40.42 23.24 -60.40
CA VAL A 165 -39.41 23.35 -61.44
C VAL A 165 -39.43 24.76 -62.02
N GLU A 166 -38.23 25.26 -62.33
CA GLU A 166 -37.95 26.35 -63.28
C GLU A 166 -38.53 27.75 -62.96
N ALA A 167 -37.79 28.48 -62.11
CA ALA A 167 -37.57 29.92 -62.28
C ALA A 167 -36.06 30.20 -62.36
N VAL A 168 -35.51 29.81 -63.50
CA VAL A 168 -34.56 30.60 -64.32
C VAL A 168 -33.38 31.25 -63.59
N GLU A 169 -32.23 30.60 -63.79
CA GLU A 169 -30.92 31.19 -64.02
C GLU A 169 -30.88 32.72 -64.13
N ALA A 170 -30.14 33.38 -63.24
CA ALA A 170 -29.04 34.24 -63.66
C ALA A 170 -28.24 34.74 -62.45
N ALA A 171 -26.93 34.52 -62.57
CA ALA A 171 -25.84 35.20 -61.89
C ALA A 171 -25.39 34.68 -60.51
N GLY A 172 -24.33 33.85 -60.57
CA GLY A 172 -23.13 34.14 -59.77
C GLY A 172 -22.62 33.00 -58.90
N GLU A 173 -22.10 31.95 -59.53
CA GLU A 173 -21.23 30.95 -58.91
C GLU A 173 -19.79 31.49 -58.68
N PRO A 174 -18.86 30.79 -58.01
CA PRO A 174 -18.42 31.12 -56.65
C PRO A 174 -16.87 31.08 -56.48
N GLU A 175 -16.40 31.10 -55.21
CA GLU A 175 -15.12 30.51 -54.74
C GLU A 175 -13.80 31.17 -55.24
N GLN A 176 -12.64 31.14 -54.57
CA GLN A 176 -12.12 30.70 -53.28
C GLN A 176 -10.68 31.28 -53.19
N ALA A 177 -10.04 31.04 -52.04
CA ALA A 177 -8.59 30.85 -51.88
C ALA A 177 -7.76 32.08 -51.49
N VAL A 178 -7.33 32.08 -50.22
CA VAL A 178 -5.95 32.47 -49.89
C VAL A 178 -5.37 31.41 -48.96
N GLU A 179 -4.44 30.63 -49.51
CA GLU A 179 -3.48 29.77 -48.83
C GLU A 179 -2.40 30.59 -48.11
N THR A 180 -2.07 30.19 -46.88
CA THR A 180 -0.76 30.34 -46.19
C THR A 180 0.37 29.72 -47.06
N PRO A 181 1.70 29.97 -46.89
CA PRO A 181 2.40 30.41 -45.67
C PRO A 181 3.72 31.24 -45.85
N GLU A 182 4.35 31.52 -44.68
CA GLU A 182 5.80 31.52 -44.40
C GLU A 182 6.70 32.75 -44.73
N ALA A 183 6.97 33.56 -43.68
CA ALA A 183 8.27 33.99 -43.07
C ALA A 183 9.47 34.45 -43.95
N PRO A 184 10.56 35.08 -43.41
CA PRO A 184 10.86 35.41 -42.01
C PRO A 184 11.56 36.78 -41.73
N ALA A 185 11.78 37.03 -40.43
CA ALA A 185 12.99 37.58 -39.77
C ALA A 185 13.15 39.08 -39.42
N ALA A 186 13.74 39.24 -38.22
CA ALA A 186 14.39 40.40 -37.56
C ALA A 186 13.47 41.38 -36.78
N GLU A 187 13.75 41.87 -35.56
CA GLU A 187 14.84 41.72 -34.58
C GLU A 187 14.49 42.60 -33.34
N GLU A 188 15.01 42.22 -32.15
CA GLU A 188 15.20 43.03 -30.91
C GLU A 188 13.94 43.52 -30.13
N ASP A 189 13.88 43.63 -28.80
CA ASP A 189 14.92 43.96 -27.81
C ASP A 189 14.54 43.48 -26.38
N LYS A 190 15.55 43.50 -25.50
CA LYS A 190 15.52 43.27 -24.06
C LYS A 190 14.74 44.36 -23.29
N ALA A 191 14.01 43.96 -22.25
CA ALA A 191 14.03 44.57 -20.91
C ALA A 191 13.26 43.69 -19.91
#